data_AF-A0A7C0WTJ6-F1
#
_entry.id   AF-A0A7C0WTJ6-F1
#
_cell.length_a   1.000
_cell.length_b   1.000
_cell.length_c   1.000
_cell.angle_alpha   90.00
_cell.angle_beta   90.00
_cell.angle_gamma   90.00
#
_symmetry.space_group_name_H-M   'P 1'
#
loop_
_entity.id
_entity.type
_entity.pdbx_description
1 polymer ?
#
loop_
_entity_poly.entity_id
_entity_poly.type
_entity_poly.pdbx_seq_one_letter_code
_entity_poly.pdbx_strand_id
1 'polypeptide(L)'
;MKQVRKTLPMLAGGMAVMILAGCDWSAGGGADSWSDRYKWVDFSGVYRGINGGVLITDYTATPGTPGVTNSVSGEHIGTGDGSATTFSGVLDHHPVVVGTISITAGAFTLTDPDGDGVLSGGGASGTIDYGTGAWSIDLGGVPLGSGEPIEASYQYSVSGSAGSGAPGPGTSGATIYSFVVHQAGNTLEITDNNGATYKGSLGDVSTTGGVNQDSAVTTPAEGDQVVAQFTAEGISAAGLKVTMAGTFQGVVAKDEDDNYYLTNRKMFGTWIEDGGRTGDINGEASPIPITVTETSSP
;
A
#
# COMPACT_ATOMS: atom_id res chain seq x y z
N MET A 1 -4.15 -61.74 54.09
CA MET A 1 -4.10 -60.36 53.54
C MET A 1 -3.52 -60.44 52.13
N LYS A 2 -4.37 -60.34 51.10
CA LYS A 2 -3.98 -60.40 49.67
C LYS A 2 -3.79 -58.97 49.17
N GLN A 3 -2.56 -58.59 48.82
CA GLN A 3 -2.31 -57.31 48.14
C GLN A 3 -2.69 -57.42 46.66
N VAL A 4 -3.65 -56.60 46.26
CA VAL A 4 -4.03 -56.38 44.86
C VAL A 4 -3.22 -55.19 44.35
N ARG A 5 -2.25 -55.44 43.45
CA ARG A 5 -1.54 -54.37 42.73
C ARG A 5 -2.42 -53.92 41.56
N LYS A 6 -2.91 -52.68 41.63
CA LYS A 6 -3.59 -51.98 40.52
C LYS A 6 -2.52 -51.44 39.56
N THR A 7 -2.54 -51.91 38.33
CA THR A 7 -1.80 -51.35 37.19
C THR A 7 -2.56 -50.13 36.64
N LEU A 8 -1.91 -48.97 36.62
CA LEU A 8 -2.39 -47.74 35.99
C LEU A 8 -2.05 -47.77 34.50
N PRO A 9 -2.98 -47.52 33.56
CA PRO A 9 -2.63 -47.33 32.16
C PRO A 9 -2.09 -45.91 31.95
N MET A 10 -0.91 -45.82 31.35
CA MET A 10 -0.34 -44.59 30.79
C MET A 10 -1.23 -44.11 29.64
N LEU A 11 -1.89 -42.97 29.83
CA LEU A 11 -2.59 -42.26 28.77
C LEU A 11 -1.54 -41.47 27.96
N ALA A 12 -1.18 -41.98 26.78
CA ALA A 12 -0.36 -41.27 25.81
C ALA A 12 -1.22 -40.16 25.17
N GLY A 13 -1.06 -38.93 25.66
CA GLY A 13 -1.64 -37.74 25.03
C GLY A 13 -0.87 -37.41 23.75
N GLY A 14 -1.43 -37.79 22.60
CA GLY A 14 -0.96 -37.33 21.29
C GLY A 14 -1.24 -35.83 21.14
N MET A 15 -0.18 -35.03 21.24
CA MET A 15 -0.22 -33.60 20.94
C MET A 15 -0.30 -33.45 19.42
N ALA A 16 -1.50 -33.18 18.91
CA ALA A 16 -1.71 -32.78 17.52
C ALA A 16 -1.15 -31.37 17.33
N VAL A 17 0.03 -31.26 16.72
CA VAL A 17 0.58 -30.01 16.23
C VAL A 17 -0.22 -29.63 14.97
N MET A 18 -1.18 -28.70 15.13
CA MET A 18 -1.78 -28.03 13.98
C MET A 18 -0.73 -27.09 13.38
N ILE A 19 -0.11 -27.53 12.29
CA ILE A 19 0.68 -26.66 11.42
C ILE A 19 -0.34 -25.77 10.71
N LEU A 20 -0.58 -24.60 11.28
CA LEU A 20 -1.19 -23.51 10.54
C LEU A 20 -0.21 -23.18 9.41
N ALA A 21 -0.58 -23.57 8.18
CA ALA A 21 -0.03 -22.96 6.99
C ALA A 21 -0.49 -21.49 7.00
N GLY A 22 0.21 -20.66 7.78
CA GLY A 22 0.19 -19.24 7.56
C GLY A 22 0.70 -19.02 6.14
N CYS A 23 -0.04 -18.24 5.36
CA CYS A 23 0.46 -17.71 4.10
C CYS A 23 1.85 -17.15 4.38
N ASP A 24 2.86 -17.88 3.91
CA ASP A 24 4.23 -17.41 3.90
C ASP A 24 4.21 -16.23 2.96
N TRP A 25 4.17 -15.02 3.52
CA TRP A 25 4.71 -13.88 2.83
C TRP A 25 6.21 -14.17 2.71
N SER A 26 6.56 -14.95 1.68
CA SER A 26 7.90 -14.98 1.15
C SER A 26 8.16 -13.55 0.66
N ALA A 27 8.52 -12.68 1.60
CA ALA A 27 9.15 -11.42 1.34
C ALA A 27 10.36 -11.77 0.48
N GLY A 28 10.21 -11.54 -0.83
CA GLY A 28 11.21 -11.82 -1.84
C GLY A 28 12.55 -11.34 -1.32
N GLY A 29 13.49 -12.27 -1.21
CA GLY A 29 14.79 -12.02 -0.63
C GLY A 29 15.49 -10.82 -1.26
N GLY A 30 16.05 -9.98 -0.40
CA GLY A 30 17.05 -8.98 -0.77
C GLY A 30 16.70 -7.56 -0.35
N ALA A 31 16.85 -7.26 0.94
CA ALA A 31 16.83 -5.90 1.47
C ALA A 31 18.02 -5.01 1.01
N ASP A 32 18.81 -5.43 0.01
CA ASP A 32 20.07 -4.76 -0.35
C ASP A 32 20.25 -4.51 -1.86
N SER A 33 19.27 -4.83 -2.72
CA SER A 33 19.40 -4.52 -4.15
C SER A 33 19.08 -3.05 -4.40
N TRP A 34 20.09 -2.21 -4.15
CA TRP A 34 20.08 -0.82 -4.57
C TRP A 34 19.84 -0.72 -6.08
N SER A 35 18.99 0.22 -6.47
CA SER A 35 18.63 0.50 -7.84
C SER A 35 18.54 2.01 -8.04
N ASP A 36 19.01 2.48 -9.20
CA ASP A 36 18.87 3.87 -9.64
C ASP A 36 17.42 4.25 -10.01
N ARG A 37 16.51 3.27 -9.96
CA ARG A 37 15.08 3.49 -10.10
C ARG A 37 14.62 4.59 -9.14
N TYR A 38 13.83 5.52 -9.70
CA TYR A 38 13.23 6.66 -9.00
C TYR A 38 14.18 7.77 -8.57
N LYS A 39 15.45 7.79 -9.02
CA LYS A 39 16.37 8.92 -8.76
C LYS A 39 15.89 10.28 -9.27
N TRP A 40 14.95 10.30 -10.21
CA TRP A 40 14.38 11.54 -10.75
C TRP A 40 13.50 12.26 -9.73
N VAL A 41 12.95 11.56 -8.72
CA VAL A 41 12.16 12.14 -7.63
C VAL A 41 12.81 11.89 -6.28
N ASP A 42 12.86 12.92 -5.44
CA ASP A 42 13.42 12.85 -4.10
C ASP A 42 12.34 13.14 -3.04
N PHE A 43 12.05 12.13 -2.23
CA PHE A 43 11.17 12.22 -1.06
C PHE A 43 11.96 12.45 0.24
N SER A 44 13.26 12.76 0.19
CA SER A 44 14.06 13.08 1.36
C SER A 44 13.61 14.38 2.02
N GLY A 45 13.65 14.44 3.35
CA GLY A 45 13.28 15.63 4.12
C GLY A 45 12.70 15.32 5.48
N VAL A 46 12.25 16.37 6.17
CA VAL A 46 11.61 16.24 7.48
C VAL A 46 10.10 16.30 7.29
N TYR A 47 9.43 15.16 7.50
CA TYR A 47 7.98 15.07 7.56
C TYR A 47 7.52 15.31 8.98
N ARG A 48 6.58 16.23 9.16
CA ARG A 48 5.97 16.56 10.46
C ARG A 48 4.48 16.31 10.40
N GLY A 49 3.86 16.03 11.54
CA GLY A 49 2.40 15.90 11.60
C GLY A 49 1.71 17.12 10.99
N ILE A 50 0.68 16.89 10.17
CA ILE A 50 -0.07 17.96 9.50
C ILE A 50 -0.51 19.02 10.51
N ASN A 51 -0.36 20.31 10.14
CA ASN A 51 -0.66 21.46 11.01
C ASN A 51 0.16 21.49 12.31
N GLY A 52 1.35 20.88 12.32
CA GLY A 52 2.21 20.78 13.51
C GLY A 52 1.72 19.77 14.55
N GLY A 53 0.84 18.84 14.15
CA GLY A 53 0.32 17.78 15.00
C GLY A 53 1.31 16.64 15.28
N VAL A 54 0.78 15.57 15.86
CA VAL A 54 1.50 14.29 15.99
C VAL A 54 1.54 13.62 14.63
N LEU A 55 2.69 13.06 14.25
CA LEU A 55 2.88 12.38 12.97
C LEU A 55 2.23 11.00 12.96
N ILE A 56 2.27 10.29 14.09
CA ILE A 56 1.63 8.98 14.25
C ILE A 56 0.50 9.05 15.25
N THR A 57 -0.73 8.96 14.75
CA THR A 57 -1.95 9.05 15.56
C THR A 57 -2.65 7.71 15.67
N ASP A 58 -3.59 7.64 16.61
CA ASP A 58 -4.59 6.56 16.73
C ASP A 58 -4.03 5.14 16.84
N TYR A 59 -3.53 4.80 18.03
CA TYR A 59 -3.10 3.44 18.38
C TYR A 59 -4.26 2.51 18.77
N THR A 60 -5.48 2.77 18.30
CA THR A 60 -6.64 1.90 18.53
C THR A 60 -6.77 0.89 17.41
N ALA A 61 -7.39 -0.26 17.70
CA ALA A 61 -7.45 -1.38 16.75
C ALA A 61 -8.07 -0.93 15.41
N THR A 62 -7.23 -0.97 14.37
CA THR A 62 -7.50 -0.73 12.95
C THR A 62 -8.28 0.55 12.61
N PRO A 63 -7.63 1.72 12.51
CA PRO A 63 -8.19 2.89 11.86
C PRO A 63 -7.81 2.88 10.38
N GLY A 64 -8.79 3.20 9.54
CA GLY A 64 -8.53 3.53 8.15
C GLY A 64 -7.98 4.94 8.03
N THR A 65 -6.89 5.14 7.29
CA THR A 65 -6.29 6.46 7.09
C THR A 65 -7.05 7.26 6.00
N PRO A 66 -7.49 8.51 6.24
CA PRO A 66 -8.15 9.35 5.24
C PRO A 66 -7.22 9.72 4.07
N GLY A 67 -7.68 9.49 2.85
CA GLY A 67 -7.04 10.06 1.64
C GLY A 67 -5.72 9.39 1.23
N VAL A 68 -5.38 8.24 1.80
CA VAL A 68 -4.33 7.37 1.29
C VAL A 68 -4.95 6.50 0.21
N THR A 69 -4.48 6.64 -1.01
CA THR A 69 -4.81 5.71 -2.09
C THR A 69 -3.92 4.49 -1.94
N ASN A 70 -4.40 3.50 -1.19
CA ASN A 70 -3.75 2.19 -1.14
C ASN A 70 -4.00 1.49 -2.47
N SER A 71 -2.98 0.88 -3.06
CA SER A 71 -3.13 0.10 -4.30
C SER A 71 -3.20 -1.39 -3.96
N VAL A 72 -4.16 -2.06 -4.58
CA VAL A 72 -4.31 -3.52 -4.56
C VAL A 72 -3.98 -4.00 -5.97
N SER A 73 -3.13 -5.02 -6.08
CA SER A 73 -2.80 -5.66 -7.35
C SER A 73 -3.06 -7.16 -7.25
N GLY A 74 -3.85 -7.69 -8.18
CA GLY A 74 -4.13 -9.12 -8.27
C GLY A 74 -5.03 -9.68 -7.16
N GLU A 75 -6.00 -8.92 -6.65
CA GLU A 75 -7.01 -9.45 -5.72
C GLU A 75 -7.82 -10.54 -6.41
N HIS A 76 -7.84 -11.75 -5.84
CA HIS A 76 -8.65 -12.84 -6.35
C HIS A 76 -10.12 -12.67 -5.95
N ILE A 77 -10.96 -12.27 -6.91
CA ILE A 77 -12.37 -11.92 -6.68
C ILE A 77 -13.36 -12.98 -7.17
N GLY A 78 -12.87 -14.02 -7.85
CA GLY A 78 -13.71 -15.10 -8.34
C GLY A 78 -12.95 -16.15 -9.13
N THR A 79 -13.64 -17.24 -9.49
CA THR A 79 -13.09 -18.33 -10.31
C THR A 79 -14.15 -18.81 -11.30
N GLY A 80 -13.75 -19.07 -12.54
CA GLY A 80 -14.61 -19.64 -13.57
C GLY A 80 -15.01 -21.09 -13.25
N ASP A 81 -16.23 -21.47 -13.62
CA ASP A 81 -16.76 -22.83 -13.45
C ASP A 81 -16.78 -23.65 -14.77
N GLY A 82 -16.34 -23.05 -15.88
CA GLY A 82 -16.38 -23.65 -17.21
C GLY A 82 -17.69 -23.43 -17.98
N SER A 83 -18.67 -22.74 -17.41
CA SER A 83 -20.01 -22.56 -18.00
C SER A 83 -20.63 -21.17 -17.81
N ALA A 84 -20.34 -20.49 -16.71
CA ALA A 84 -20.82 -19.15 -16.42
C ALA A 84 -20.14 -18.11 -17.31
N THR A 85 -20.94 -17.13 -17.76
CA THR A 85 -20.49 -16.00 -18.58
C THR A 85 -20.64 -14.67 -17.85
N THR A 86 -21.28 -14.67 -16.68
CA THR A 86 -21.48 -13.51 -15.84
C THR A 86 -21.00 -13.78 -14.43
N PHE A 87 -20.36 -12.78 -13.83
CA PHE A 87 -19.79 -12.86 -12.49
C PHE A 87 -20.05 -11.56 -11.75
N SER A 88 -20.18 -11.65 -10.44
CA SER A 88 -20.36 -10.48 -9.57
C SER A 88 -19.82 -10.76 -8.18
N GLY A 89 -19.53 -9.69 -7.45
CA GLY A 89 -18.97 -9.77 -6.11
C GLY A 89 -18.83 -8.39 -5.47
N VAL A 90 -18.05 -8.35 -4.40
CA VAL A 90 -17.65 -7.13 -3.71
C VAL A 90 -16.14 -7.22 -3.49
N LEU A 91 -15.42 -6.13 -3.75
CA LEU A 91 -13.99 -6.03 -3.49
C LEU A 91 -13.70 -6.01 -1.98
N ASP A 92 -12.59 -6.61 -1.57
CA ASP A 92 -12.16 -6.66 -0.16
C ASP A 92 -11.92 -5.25 0.42
N HIS A 93 -11.57 -4.28 -0.43
CA HIS A 93 -11.33 -2.90 -0.03
C HIS A 93 -12.18 -1.89 -0.81
N HIS A 94 -12.87 -1.01 -0.08
CA HIS A 94 -13.72 0.05 -0.60
C HIS A 94 -13.88 1.16 0.46
N PRO A 95 -14.17 2.42 0.08
CA PRO A 95 -14.47 2.90 -1.27
C PRO A 95 -13.27 2.92 -2.22
N VAL A 96 -13.48 2.47 -3.45
CA VAL A 96 -12.52 2.44 -4.56
C VAL A 96 -12.35 3.84 -5.15
N VAL A 97 -11.12 4.20 -5.52
CA VAL A 97 -10.81 5.45 -6.22
C VAL A 97 -11.33 5.35 -7.65
N VAL A 98 -12.16 6.31 -8.03
CA VAL A 98 -12.77 6.40 -9.36
C VAL A 98 -11.71 6.32 -10.47
N GLY A 99 -11.95 5.48 -11.47
CA GLY A 99 -11.09 5.33 -12.66
C GLY A 99 -9.85 4.44 -12.47
N THR A 100 -9.66 3.85 -11.29
CA THR A 100 -8.45 3.05 -10.99
C THR A 100 -8.64 1.54 -11.13
N ILE A 101 -9.89 1.06 -11.27
CA ILE A 101 -10.21 -0.36 -11.31
C ILE A 101 -9.85 -1.00 -12.67
N SER A 102 -9.25 -2.17 -12.60
CA SER A 102 -9.01 -3.08 -13.71
C SER A 102 -9.33 -4.51 -13.27
N ILE A 103 -10.25 -5.17 -13.97
CA ILE A 103 -10.62 -6.58 -13.72
C ILE A 103 -10.14 -7.43 -14.88
N THR A 104 -9.38 -8.49 -14.59
CA THR A 104 -8.94 -9.48 -15.57
C THR A 104 -9.63 -10.81 -15.31
N ALA A 105 -10.26 -11.36 -16.35
CA ALA A 105 -10.91 -12.66 -16.35
C ALA A 105 -10.50 -13.42 -17.63
N GLY A 106 -9.48 -14.26 -17.51
CA GLY A 106 -8.89 -14.95 -18.66
C GLY A 106 -8.33 -13.98 -19.71
N ALA A 107 -8.89 -14.00 -20.92
CA ALA A 107 -8.48 -13.11 -22.02
C ALA A 107 -9.12 -11.71 -21.97
N PHE A 108 -10.05 -11.46 -21.04
CA PHE A 108 -10.75 -10.20 -20.92
C PHE A 108 -10.09 -9.32 -19.85
N THR A 109 -9.83 -8.06 -20.19
CA THR A 109 -9.45 -7.02 -19.23
C THR A 109 -10.47 -5.90 -19.36
N LEU A 110 -11.18 -5.59 -18.28
CA LEU A 110 -12.18 -4.54 -18.22
C LEU A 110 -11.69 -3.40 -17.34
N THR A 111 -11.91 -2.17 -17.79
CA THR A 111 -11.56 -0.93 -17.08
C THR A 111 -12.72 0.06 -17.19
N ASP A 112 -12.76 1.05 -16.30
CA ASP A 112 -13.67 2.19 -16.38
C ASP A 112 -12.84 3.48 -16.58
N PRO A 113 -12.47 3.83 -17.82
CA PRO A 113 -11.62 4.97 -18.09
C PRO A 113 -12.32 6.31 -17.82
N ASP A 114 -13.65 6.35 -17.86
CA ASP A 114 -14.45 7.57 -17.70
C ASP A 114 -14.85 7.81 -16.23
N GLY A 115 -14.73 6.80 -15.37
CA GLY A 115 -15.04 6.89 -13.95
C GLY A 115 -16.53 6.91 -13.65
N ASP A 116 -17.38 6.47 -14.58
CA ASP A 116 -18.83 6.54 -14.48
C ASP A 116 -19.47 5.27 -13.88
N GLY A 117 -18.63 4.28 -13.52
CA GLY A 117 -19.06 3.01 -12.98
C GLY A 117 -19.35 1.95 -14.04
N VAL A 118 -19.06 2.22 -15.33
CA VAL A 118 -19.25 1.27 -16.43
C VAL A 118 -17.91 0.68 -16.85
N LEU A 119 -17.77 -0.63 -16.66
CA LEU A 119 -16.58 -1.37 -17.05
C LEU A 119 -16.70 -1.84 -18.52
N SER A 120 -15.63 -1.68 -19.29
CA SER A 120 -15.57 -2.17 -20.67
C SER A 120 -14.17 -2.65 -21.05
N GLY A 121 -14.09 -3.61 -21.96
CA GLY A 121 -12.83 -4.08 -22.54
C GLY A 121 -12.91 -5.51 -23.06
N GLY A 122 -12.14 -5.82 -24.10
CA GLY A 122 -12.09 -7.17 -24.68
C GLY A 122 -13.41 -7.71 -25.26
N GLY A 123 -14.42 -6.86 -25.50
CA GLY A 123 -15.76 -7.29 -25.88
C GLY A 123 -16.67 -7.72 -24.71
N ALA A 124 -16.18 -7.58 -23.48
CA ALA A 124 -16.94 -7.75 -22.25
C ALA A 124 -17.43 -6.39 -21.71
N SER A 125 -18.45 -6.44 -20.86
CA SER A 125 -19.03 -5.26 -20.19
C SER A 125 -19.24 -5.52 -18.71
N GLY A 126 -19.32 -4.50 -17.89
CA GLY A 126 -19.61 -4.66 -16.47
C GLY A 126 -19.95 -3.36 -15.78
N THR A 127 -20.07 -3.42 -14.46
CA THR A 127 -20.31 -2.25 -13.60
C THR A 127 -19.48 -2.33 -12.33
N ILE A 128 -19.18 -1.17 -11.74
CA ILE A 128 -18.60 -1.00 -10.42
C ILE A 128 -19.34 0.11 -9.66
N ASP A 129 -19.69 -0.15 -8.41
CA ASP A 129 -20.04 0.89 -7.46
C ASP A 129 -18.78 1.22 -6.64
N TYR A 130 -18.15 2.36 -6.95
CA TYR A 130 -16.93 2.79 -6.27
C TYR A 130 -17.12 3.01 -4.76
N GLY A 131 -18.33 3.32 -4.30
CA GLY A 131 -18.60 3.52 -2.88
C GLY A 131 -18.62 2.20 -2.12
N THR A 132 -19.24 1.17 -2.70
CA THR A 132 -19.46 -0.12 -2.03
C THR A 132 -18.48 -1.22 -2.46
N GLY A 133 -17.70 -1.01 -3.52
CA GLY A 133 -16.84 -2.04 -4.12
C GLY A 133 -17.62 -3.14 -4.85
N ALA A 134 -18.96 -3.02 -4.97
CA ALA A 134 -19.79 -4.02 -5.63
C ALA A 134 -19.57 -3.97 -7.15
N TRP A 135 -19.24 -5.12 -7.74
CA TRP A 135 -18.90 -5.22 -9.16
C TRP A 135 -19.71 -6.31 -9.87
N SER A 136 -19.85 -6.17 -11.18
CA SER A 136 -20.37 -7.22 -12.07
C SER A 136 -19.68 -7.17 -13.44
N ILE A 137 -19.50 -8.32 -14.08
CA ILE A 137 -19.01 -8.44 -15.45
C ILE A 137 -19.83 -9.46 -16.25
N ASP A 138 -19.96 -9.23 -17.55
CA ASP A 138 -20.53 -10.11 -18.57
C ASP A 138 -19.49 -10.27 -19.69
N LEU A 139 -19.03 -11.50 -19.88
CA LEU A 139 -18.02 -11.90 -20.85
C LEU A 139 -18.59 -12.07 -22.27
N GLY A 140 -19.75 -11.50 -22.57
CA GLY A 140 -20.35 -11.50 -23.90
C GLY A 140 -20.78 -12.88 -24.38
N GLY A 141 -21.13 -13.77 -23.44
CA GLY A 141 -21.50 -15.16 -23.73
C GLY A 141 -20.31 -16.12 -23.86
N VAL A 142 -19.08 -15.68 -23.62
CA VAL A 142 -17.89 -16.55 -23.57
C VAL A 142 -17.74 -17.14 -22.16
N PRO A 143 -17.86 -18.47 -21.97
CA PRO A 143 -17.67 -19.07 -20.65
C PRO A 143 -16.22 -18.95 -20.19
N LEU A 144 -16.01 -18.61 -18.92
CA LEU A 144 -14.68 -18.60 -18.30
C LEU A 144 -14.27 -20.04 -17.96
N GLY A 145 -13.02 -20.41 -18.23
CA GLY A 145 -12.53 -21.77 -18.01
C GLY A 145 -12.67 -22.21 -16.55
N SER A 146 -12.90 -23.52 -16.32
CA SER A 146 -12.98 -24.04 -14.96
C SER A 146 -11.64 -23.87 -14.25
N GLY A 147 -11.64 -23.17 -13.11
CA GLY A 147 -10.44 -22.87 -12.34
C GLY A 147 -9.67 -21.62 -12.80
N GLU A 148 -10.12 -20.93 -13.84
CA GLU A 148 -9.49 -19.69 -14.31
C GLU A 148 -9.84 -18.53 -13.35
N PRO A 149 -8.85 -17.79 -12.83
CA PRO A 149 -9.09 -16.76 -11.83
C PRO A 149 -9.70 -15.50 -12.45
N ILE A 150 -10.46 -14.78 -11.62
CA ILE A 150 -10.87 -13.41 -11.86
C ILE A 150 -10.10 -12.56 -10.85
N GLU A 151 -9.33 -11.61 -11.36
CA GLU A 151 -8.43 -10.78 -10.56
C GLU A 151 -8.76 -9.29 -10.72
N ALA A 152 -8.69 -8.53 -9.63
CA ALA A 152 -8.86 -7.07 -9.61
C ALA A 152 -7.55 -6.36 -9.23
N SER A 153 -7.27 -5.26 -9.90
CA SER A 153 -6.29 -4.26 -9.46
C SER A 153 -6.97 -2.90 -9.38
N TYR A 154 -6.77 -2.18 -8.28
CA TYR A 154 -7.44 -0.90 -8.04
C TYR A 154 -6.75 -0.10 -6.94
N GLN A 155 -7.11 1.17 -6.81
CA GLN A 155 -6.80 1.95 -5.62
C GLN A 155 -8.05 2.11 -4.77
N TYR A 156 -7.92 2.12 -3.45
CA TYR A 156 -9.03 2.44 -2.55
C TYR A 156 -8.63 3.56 -1.60
N SER A 157 -9.60 4.41 -1.30
CA SER A 157 -9.49 5.38 -0.22
C SER A 157 -10.02 4.76 1.05
N VAL A 158 -9.26 4.81 2.13
CA VAL A 158 -9.83 4.52 3.44
C VAL A 158 -10.48 5.82 3.93
N SER A 159 -11.76 5.77 4.26
CA SER A 159 -12.44 6.89 4.90
C SER A 159 -12.09 6.90 6.38
N GLY A 160 -10.85 7.23 6.68
CA GLY A 160 -10.54 7.73 8.01
C GLY A 160 -11.20 9.06 8.24
N SER A 161 -11.64 9.32 9.46
CA SER A 161 -11.52 10.68 9.96
C SER A 161 -10.04 10.86 10.29
N ALA A 162 -9.42 11.99 9.92
CA ALA A 162 -8.05 12.27 10.39
C ALA A 162 -8.11 12.11 11.89
N GLY A 163 -7.43 11.09 12.43
CA GLY A 163 -7.74 10.53 13.73
C GLY A 163 -8.00 11.62 14.74
N SER A 164 -9.25 11.74 15.20
CA SER A 164 -9.54 12.44 16.45
C SER A 164 -9.05 11.63 17.65
N GLY A 165 -8.38 10.49 17.41
CA GLY A 165 -7.60 9.76 18.38
C GLY A 165 -6.67 10.73 19.10
N ALA A 166 -6.80 10.79 20.42
CA ALA A 166 -6.03 11.72 21.22
C ALA A 166 -4.53 11.56 20.87
N PRO A 167 -3.81 12.66 20.61
CA PRO A 167 -2.37 12.60 20.40
C PRO A 167 -1.75 11.88 21.59
N GLY A 168 -1.15 10.72 21.33
CA GLY A 168 -0.74 9.83 22.38
C GLY A 168 0.41 8.96 21.91
N PRO A 169 1.38 8.68 22.78
CA PRO A 169 2.36 7.65 22.49
C PRO A 169 1.61 6.33 22.35
N GLY A 170 1.94 5.52 21.35
CA GLY A 170 1.40 4.17 21.24
C GLY A 170 1.84 3.26 22.37
N THR A 171 1.93 1.97 22.10
CA THR A 171 2.55 1.08 23.10
C THR A 171 4.01 1.40 23.32
N SER A 172 4.65 2.05 22.35
CA SER A 172 6.00 2.57 22.49
C SER A 172 6.17 3.56 23.65
N GLY A 173 5.10 4.17 24.18
CA GLY A 173 5.23 5.17 25.25
C GLY A 173 5.92 6.48 24.80
N ALA A 174 6.29 6.60 23.52
CA ALA A 174 6.89 7.77 22.94
C ALA A 174 6.07 8.29 21.74
N THR A 175 5.72 9.57 21.77
CA THR A 175 4.97 10.22 20.69
C THR A 175 5.91 10.51 19.53
N ILE A 176 5.47 10.18 18.31
CA ILE A 176 6.21 10.49 17.08
C ILE A 176 5.66 11.77 16.45
N TYR A 177 6.47 12.82 16.40
CA TYR A 177 6.12 14.13 15.82
C TYR A 177 6.74 14.36 14.45
N SER A 178 7.84 13.67 14.14
CA SER A 178 8.52 13.85 12.86
C SER A 178 9.28 12.61 12.45
N PHE A 179 9.38 12.45 11.13
CA PHE A 179 10.33 11.56 10.48
C PHE A 179 11.32 12.38 9.67
N VAL A 180 12.60 12.04 9.77
CA VAL A 180 13.63 12.43 8.82
C VAL A 180 13.77 11.29 7.83
N VAL A 181 13.37 11.53 6.59
CA VAL A 181 13.45 10.55 5.49
C VAL A 181 14.70 10.85 4.67
N HIS A 182 15.48 9.80 4.43
CA HIS A 182 16.62 9.79 3.53
C HIS A 182 16.37 8.75 2.44
N GLN A 183 16.26 9.20 1.19
CA GLN A 183 16.11 8.34 0.03
C GLN A 183 17.45 8.22 -0.72
N ALA A 184 17.80 7.02 -1.14
CA ALA A 184 18.91 6.77 -2.05
C ALA A 184 18.47 5.74 -3.12
N GLY A 185 18.09 6.24 -4.30
CA GLY A 185 17.46 5.41 -5.33
C GLY A 185 16.12 4.87 -4.83
N ASN A 186 15.96 3.55 -4.86
CA ASN A 186 14.80 2.86 -4.28
C ASN A 186 14.93 2.55 -2.78
N THR A 187 16.05 2.87 -2.12
CA THR A 187 16.24 2.56 -0.68
C THR A 187 15.84 3.74 0.20
N LEU A 188 15.32 3.45 1.39
CA LEU A 188 14.87 4.43 2.38
C LEU A 188 15.52 4.17 3.74
N GLU A 189 15.92 5.26 4.40
CA GLU A 189 16.19 5.30 5.82
C GLU A 189 15.31 6.39 6.45
N ILE A 190 14.49 5.99 7.42
CA ILE A 190 13.55 6.86 8.12
C ILE A 190 13.99 6.91 9.57
N THR A 191 14.24 8.10 10.12
CA THR A 191 14.59 8.29 11.53
C THR A 191 13.52 9.12 12.23
N ASP A 192 12.99 8.63 13.34
CA ASP A 192 12.00 9.37 14.13
C ASP A 192 12.62 10.39 15.09
N ASN A 193 11.78 11.25 15.68
CA ASN A 193 12.22 12.23 16.68
C ASN A 193 12.73 11.62 18.00
N ASN A 194 12.60 10.31 18.20
CA ASN A 194 13.15 9.60 19.34
C ASN A 194 14.49 8.91 19.01
N GLY A 195 14.99 9.07 17.77
CA GLY A 195 16.26 8.54 17.30
C GLY A 195 16.21 7.08 16.86
N ALA A 196 15.02 6.47 16.77
CA ALA A 196 14.90 5.15 16.18
C ALA A 196 14.90 5.23 14.66
N THR A 197 15.58 4.27 14.03
CA THR A 197 15.79 4.23 12.58
C THR A 197 15.10 3.00 11.99
N TYR A 198 14.43 3.23 10.86
CA TYR A 198 13.68 2.25 10.09
C TYR A 198 14.23 2.23 8.68
N LYS A 199 14.53 1.04 8.14
CA LYS A 199 15.09 0.86 6.81
C LYS A 199 14.09 0.19 5.90
N GLY A 200 14.06 0.61 4.64
CA GLY A 200 13.00 0.23 3.74
C GLY A 200 13.32 0.50 2.28
N SER A 201 12.27 0.44 1.47
CA SER A 201 12.37 0.72 0.05
C SER A 201 11.11 1.40 -0.49
N LEU A 202 11.30 2.14 -1.57
CA LEU A 202 10.22 2.54 -2.46
C LEU A 202 9.76 1.32 -3.28
N GLY A 203 8.45 1.18 -3.39
CA GLY A 203 7.79 0.30 -4.37
C GLY A 203 7.52 1.08 -5.65
N ASP A 204 6.31 0.92 -6.19
CA ASP A 204 5.91 1.61 -7.42
C ASP A 204 5.86 3.14 -7.23
N VAL A 205 6.38 3.85 -8.23
CA VAL A 205 6.25 5.31 -8.36
C VAL A 205 5.44 5.61 -9.61
N SER A 206 4.30 6.25 -9.43
CA SER A 206 3.38 6.62 -10.50
C SER A 206 3.20 8.14 -10.58
N THR A 207 2.85 8.62 -11.78
CA THR A 207 2.42 9.99 -12.00
C THR A 207 1.07 10.04 -12.70
N THR A 208 0.27 11.09 -12.47
CA THR A 208 -1.03 11.28 -13.16
C THR A 208 -0.89 11.44 -14.67
N GLY A 209 0.31 11.81 -15.16
CA GLY A 209 0.66 11.88 -16.58
C GLY A 209 0.72 10.53 -17.33
N GLY A 210 0.41 9.41 -16.65
CA GLY A 210 0.01 8.17 -17.33
C GLY A 210 1.14 7.28 -17.85
N VAL A 211 2.39 7.51 -17.46
CA VAL A 211 3.51 6.63 -17.82
C VAL A 211 4.06 5.98 -16.56
N ASN A 212 4.08 4.65 -16.53
CA ASN A 212 4.82 3.92 -15.50
C ASN A 212 6.31 4.25 -15.70
N GLN A 213 6.90 4.97 -14.73
CA GLN A 213 8.22 5.59 -14.82
C GLN A 213 9.37 4.57 -14.70
N ASP A 214 9.07 3.26 -14.71
CA ASP A 214 10.07 2.20 -14.58
C ASP A 214 10.91 1.96 -15.87
N SER A 215 10.61 2.65 -16.98
CA SER A 215 11.27 2.35 -18.28
C SER A 215 11.57 3.53 -19.21
N ALA A 216 11.12 4.75 -18.93
CA ALA A 216 11.50 5.93 -19.72
C ALA A 216 11.48 7.17 -18.82
N VAL A 217 12.59 7.94 -18.83
CA VAL A 217 12.69 9.23 -18.14
C VAL A 217 11.80 10.23 -18.87
N THR A 218 10.51 10.19 -18.61
CA THR A 218 9.61 11.27 -19.00
C THR A 218 9.64 12.29 -17.89
N THR A 219 10.24 13.45 -18.17
CA THR A 219 10.17 14.62 -17.30
C THR A 219 8.72 14.87 -16.93
N PRO A 220 8.34 14.84 -15.64
CA PRO A 220 6.97 15.07 -15.25
C PRO A 220 6.52 16.47 -15.67
N ALA A 221 5.25 16.61 -16.03
CA ALA A 221 4.67 17.90 -16.34
C ALA A 221 4.38 18.68 -15.05
N GLU A 222 4.38 20.00 -15.15
CA GLU A 222 3.85 20.84 -14.06
C GLU A 222 2.39 20.47 -13.79
N GLY A 223 2.05 20.27 -12.51
CA GLY A 223 0.73 19.83 -12.05
C GLY A 223 0.60 18.31 -11.88
N ASP A 224 1.54 17.50 -12.37
CA ASP A 224 1.51 16.04 -12.17
C ASP A 224 1.56 15.71 -10.67
N GLN A 225 0.66 14.83 -10.21
CA GLN A 225 0.80 14.21 -8.90
C GLN A 225 1.77 13.06 -8.99
N VAL A 226 2.73 13.00 -8.08
CA VAL A 226 3.64 11.86 -7.93
C VAL A 226 3.24 11.09 -6.68
N VAL A 227 3.05 9.79 -6.82
CA VAL A 227 2.75 8.89 -5.70
C VAL A 227 3.77 7.77 -5.71
N ALA A 228 4.44 7.56 -4.58
CA ALA A 228 5.42 6.50 -4.41
C ALA A 228 5.05 5.62 -3.22
N GLN A 229 4.86 4.33 -3.43
CA GLN A 229 4.65 3.39 -2.34
C GLN A 229 5.94 3.21 -1.54
N PHE A 230 5.85 2.96 -0.24
CA PHE A 230 7.01 2.59 0.57
C PHE A 230 6.67 1.51 1.59
N THR A 231 7.70 0.75 1.94
CA THR A 231 7.71 -0.11 3.12
C THR A 231 9.00 0.15 3.90
N ALA A 232 8.96 0.06 5.23
CA ALA A 232 10.15 0.19 6.07
C ALA A 232 9.98 -0.57 7.39
N GLU A 233 11.06 -1.13 7.92
CA GLU A 233 11.08 -1.86 9.19
C GLU A 233 12.19 -1.37 10.11
N GLY A 234 11.97 -1.45 11.42
CA GLY A 234 12.96 -1.07 12.42
C GLY A 234 12.55 -1.43 13.84
N ILE A 235 13.33 -0.96 14.80
CA ILE A 235 13.04 -1.12 16.23
C ILE A 235 12.77 0.26 16.81
N SER A 236 11.59 0.47 17.38
CA SER A 236 11.24 1.74 18.02
C SER A 236 12.09 2.00 19.27
N ALA A 237 12.08 3.24 19.77
CA ALA A 237 12.78 3.60 21.00
C ALA A 237 12.34 2.78 22.24
N ALA A 238 11.17 2.14 22.17
CA ALA A 238 10.65 1.24 23.19
C ALA A 238 11.12 -0.22 23.06
N GLY A 239 11.90 -0.53 22.03
CA GLY A 239 12.36 -1.89 21.74
C GLY A 239 11.35 -2.76 21.00
N LEU A 240 10.27 -2.19 20.45
CA LEU A 240 9.27 -2.92 19.67
C LEU A 240 9.70 -3.00 18.21
N LYS A 241 9.56 -4.17 17.58
CA LYS A 241 9.65 -4.26 16.11
C LYS A 241 8.48 -3.48 15.51
N VAL A 242 8.79 -2.67 14.51
CA VAL A 242 7.82 -1.86 13.77
C VAL A 242 7.97 -2.14 12.29
N THR A 243 6.84 -2.30 11.61
CA THR A 243 6.74 -2.28 10.16
C THR A 243 5.86 -1.09 9.75
N MET A 244 6.30 -0.35 8.74
CA MET A 244 5.56 0.75 8.13
C MET A 244 5.27 0.41 6.67
N ALA A 245 4.07 0.71 6.22
CA ALA A 245 3.69 0.63 4.82
C ALA A 245 2.83 1.85 4.47
N GLY A 246 3.02 2.44 3.29
CA GLY A 246 2.29 3.64 2.93
C GLY A 246 2.70 4.26 1.59
N THR A 247 2.42 5.55 1.45
CA THR A 247 2.75 6.33 0.25
C THR A 247 3.39 7.66 0.59
N PHE A 248 4.40 8.04 -0.18
CA PHE A 248 4.75 9.45 -0.35
C PHE A 248 3.94 10.04 -1.50
N GLN A 249 3.56 11.31 -1.36
CA GLN A 249 2.84 12.06 -2.38
C GLN A 249 3.47 13.44 -2.56
N GLY A 250 3.36 14.01 -3.74
CA GLY A 250 3.70 15.40 -4.01
C GLY A 250 3.15 15.87 -5.36
N VAL A 251 3.21 17.17 -5.61
CA VAL A 251 2.79 17.79 -6.86
C VAL A 251 3.97 18.48 -7.51
N VAL A 252 4.22 18.16 -8.77
CA VAL A 252 5.28 18.78 -9.56
C VAL A 252 4.91 20.23 -9.83
N ALA A 253 5.81 21.16 -9.50
CA ALA A 253 5.67 22.58 -9.76
C ALA A 253 6.94 23.14 -10.37
N LYS A 254 6.88 24.36 -10.90
CA LYS A 254 8.03 25.12 -11.37
C LYS A 254 8.19 26.42 -10.60
N ASP A 255 9.43 26.90 -10.46
CA ASP A 255 9.70 28.27 -10.04
C ASP A 255 9.74 29.25 -11.23
N GLU A 256 10.05 30.52 -10.96
CA GLU A 256 10.15 31.58 -11.99
C GLU A 256 11.27 31.33 -13.01
N ASP A 257 12.24 30.47 -12.69
CA ASP A 257 13.39 30.12 -13.51
C ASP A 257 13.21 28.75 -14.20
N ASP A 258 11.98 28.24 -14.27
CA ASP A 258 11.63 26.93 -14.87
C ASP A 258 12.25 25.70 -14.16
N ASN A 259 12.78 25.85 -12.93
CA ASN A 259 13.29 24.72 -12.17
C ASN A 259 12.13 23.91 -11.57
N TYR A 260 12.21 22.58 -11.66
CA TYR A 260 11.19 21.69 -11.12
C TYR A 260 11.34 21.47 -9.61
N TYR A 261 10.21 21.46 -8.90
CA TYR A 261 10.11 21.14 -7.48
C TYR A 261 8.99 20.15 -7.22
N LEU A 262 9.17 19.32 -6.19
CA LEU A 262 8.10 18.54 -5.61
C LEU A 262 7.50 19.34 -4.44
N THR A 263 6.30 19.87 -4.66
CA THR A 263 5.54 20.66 -3.67
C THR A 263 4.44 19.82 -3.04
N ASN A 264 3.70 20.38 -2.07
CA ASN A 264 2.59 19.71 -1.38
C ASN A 264 2.94 18.29 -0.93
N ARG A 265 4.15 18.12 -0.40
CA ARG A 265 4.72 16.81 -0.10
C ARG A 265 4.03 16.24 1.12
N LYS A 266 3.51 15.03 0.99
CA LYS A 266 2.84 14.29 2.06
C LYS A 266 3.42 12.89 2.22
N MET A 267 3.32 12.37 3.43
CA MET A 267 3.64 11.00 3.78
C MET A 267 2.43 10.43 4.51
N PHE A 268 1.91 9.34 3.97
CA PHE A 268 0.80 8.63 4.57
C PHE A 268 1.16 7.16 4.74
N GLY A 269 0.56 6.49 5.71
CA GLY A 269 0.74 5.05 5.86
C GLY A 269 0.24 4.54 7.19
N THR A 270 0.57 3.29 7.46
CA THR A 270 0.27 2.60 8.70
C THR A 270 1.57 2.24 9.41
N TRP A 271 1.65 2.60 10.68
CA TRP A 271 2.65 2.16 11.65
C TRP A 271 2.14 0.89 12.33
N ILE A 272 2.86 -0.22 12.25
CA ILE A 272 2.43 -1.52 12.77
C ILE A 272 3.46 -1.99 13.80
N GLU A 273 3.08 -2.04 15.07
CA GLU A 273 3.91 -2.56 16.16
C GLU A 273 3.78 -4.08 16.28
N ASP A 274 4.85 -4.73 16.73
CA ASP A 274 4.82 -6.12 17.15
C ASP A 274 3.74 -6.33 18.23
N GLY A 275 2.84 -7.29 18.00
CA GLY A 275 1.59 -7.44 18.77
C GLY A 275 0.34 -6.85 18.10
N GLY A 276 0.45 -6.30 16.89
CA GLY A 276 -0.68 -6.00 16.01
C GLY A 276 -1.40 -4.68 16.27
N ARG A 277 -0.81 -3.80 17.11
CA ARG A 277 -1.31 -2.42 17.24
C ARG A 277 -0.86 -1.59 16.05
N THR A 278 -1.78 -0.79 15.55
CA THR A 278 -1.57 0.04 14.36
C THR A 278 -1.73 1.51 14.72
N GLY A 279 -1.01 2.40 14.05
CA GLY A 279 -1.22 3.83 14.06
C GLY A 279 -1.21 4.41 12.64
N ASP A 280 -1.87 5.53 12.44
CA ASP A 280 -1.87 6.26 11.17
C ASP A 280 -0.66 7.19 11.09
N ILE A 281 0.11 7.10 10.00
CA ILE A 281 1.16 8.06 9.65
C ILE A 281 0.51 9.15 8.80
N ASN A 282 0.66 10.42 9.22
CA ASN A 282 0.12 11.56 8.49
C ASN A 282 1.05 12.78 8.56
N GLY A 283 1.94 12.88 7.58
CA GLY A 283 3.02 13.85 7.54
C GLY A 283 2.99 14.80 6.35
N GLU A 284 3.50 16.02 6.55
CA GLU A 284 3.79 16.99 5.50
C GLU A 284 5.26 17.43 5.55
N ALA A 285 5.83 17.74 4.38
CA ALA A 285 7.22 18.20 4.25
C ALA A 285 7.30 19.45 3.35
N SER A 286 8.36 20.24 3.55
CA SER A 286 8.65 21.40 2.70
C SER A 286 9.01 20.98 1.27
N PRO A 287 8.76 21.85 0.27
CA PRO A 287 9.16 21.58 -1.11
C PRO A 287 10.64 21.26 -1.25
N ILE A 288 10.99 20.43 -2.24
CA ILE A 288 12.37 20.07 -2.58
C ILE A 288 12.55 20.13 -4.10
N PRO A 289 13.73 20.51 -4.62
CA PRO A 289 14.02 20.45 -6.05
C PRO A 289 13.91 19.03 -6.60
N ILE A 290 13.44 18.90 -7.84
CA ILE A 290 13.44 17.66 -8.62
C ILE A 290 14.67 17.68 -9.53
N THR A 291 15.46 16.61 -9.52
CA THR A 291 16.62 16.50 -10.41
C THR A 291 16.19 15.85 -11.72
N VAL A 292 15.94 16.68 -12.74
CA VAL A 292 15.69 16.20 -14.10
C VAL A 292 17.05 15.97 -14.77
N THR A 293 17.38 14.73 -15.08
CA THR A 293 18.57 14.44 -15.90
C THR A 293 18.17 14.61 -17.35
N GLU A 294 18.58 15.71 -17.99
CA GLU A 294 18.37 15.86 -19.42
C GLU A 294 19.18 14.81 -20.18
N THR A 295 18.50 13.91 -20.89
CA THR A 295 19.15 13.08 -21.91
C THR A 295 19.57 13.97 -23.06
N SER A 296 20.83 14.42 -23.06
CA SER A 296 21.40 15.06 -24.25
C SER A 296 21.37 14.04 -25.38
N SER A 297 20.53 14.25 -26.40
CA SER A 297 20.60 13.46 -27.62
C SER A 297 21.97 13.68 -28.27
N PRO A 298 22.70 12.63 -28.66
CA PRO A 298 23.97 12.76 -29.39
C PRO A 298 23.79 13.41 -30.76
#